data_AF-A0A927BPH4-F1
#
_entry.id   AF-A0A927BPH4-F1
#
_cell.length_a   1.000
_cell.length_b   1.000
_cell.length_c   1.000
_cell.angle_alpha   90.00
_cell.angle_beta   90.00
_cell.angle_gamma   90.00
#
_symmetry.space_group_name_H-M   'P 1'
#
loop_
_entity.id
_entity.type
_entity.pdbx_description
1 polymer ?
#
loop_
_entity_poly.entity_id
_entity_poly.type
_entity_poly.pdbx_seq_one_letter_code
_entity_poly.pdbx_strand_id
1 'polypeptide(L)'
;MRYVMILFGILLLAVSAPVMLAIGGELWTQQRVQQSYEIERLRANAGGVGTVEVLADGQGVQADGVTLRNLLLFGGEERELESREDYAAVLAEASDAPEVRYVREYRWAGNVIRVEDLIEQSAEGGEAARTLAPLGTAVNGRDWTDPALVTVRPGFLDENRYHGYWGMLRVQPRGEEARLVLMQRVSGPEFGREEDLAWRALTVHPNGGVDETLIAYETRDETPQLVDAINAAWASPISLGYKSNVLMGWPTIVFPLLYPLGTGALGLLLLGGGVLVILIRRARRRRPAVGTE
;
A
#
# COMPACT_ATOMS: atom_id res chain seq x y z
N MET A 1 -5.03 -32.61 -37.99
CA MET A 1 -5.12 -32.73 -36.52
C MET A 1 -3.80 -32.45 -35.79
N ARG A 2 -2.74 -33.27 -35.89
CA ARG A 2 -1.48 -33.04 -35.12
C ARG A 2 -0.81 -31.66 -35.31
N TYR A 3 -0.74 -31.15 -36.54
CA TYR A 3 -0.20 -29.81 -36.81
C TYR A 3 -1.12 -28.70 -36.28
N VAL A 4 -2.43 -28.94 -36.23
CA VAL A 4 -3.41 -28.01 -35.64
C VAL A 4 -3.20 -27.94 -34.12
N MET A 5 -2.96 -29.07 -33.45
CA MET A 5 -2.64 -29.10 -32.01
C MET A 5 -1.35 -28.33 -31.70
N ILE A 6 -0.29 -28.54 -32.51
CA ILE A 6 0.98 -27.81 -32.34
C ILE A 6 0.77 -26.31 -32.56
N LEU A 7 0.09 -25.92 -33.64
CA LEU A 7 -0.17 -24.51 -33.95
C LEU A 7 -0.98 -23.83 -32.83
N PHE A 8 -2.03 -24.48 -32.34
CA PHE A 8 -2.84 -23.96 -31.25
C PHE A 8 -2.05 -23.88 -29.94
N GLY A 9 -1.20 -24.88 -29.66
CA GLY A 9 -0.31 -24.86 -28.51
C GLY A 9 0.67 -23.68 -28.53
N ILE A 10 1.28 -23.41 -29.68
CA ILE A 10 2.16 -22.24 -29.89
C ILE A 10 1.38 -20.94 -29.70
N LEU A 11 0.18 -20.84 -30.27
CA LEU A 11 -0.66 -19.64 -30.14
C LEU A 11 -1.01 -19.35 -28.68
N LEU A 12 -1.46 -20.36 -27.93
CA LEU A 12 -1.77 -20.20 -26.51
C LEU A 12 -0.54 -19.74 -25.71
N LEU A 13 0.63 -20.33 -25.96
CA LEU A 13 1.87 -19.92 -25.32
C LEU A 13 2.27 -18.48 -25.67
N ALA A 14 2.13 -18.10 -26.94
CA ALA A 14 2.46 -16.75 -27.39
C ALA A 14 1.58 -15.69 -26.73
N VAL A 15 0.29 -15.96 -26.54
CA VAL A 15 -0.63 -15.05 -25.84
C VAL A 15 -0.36 -15.04 -24.34
N SER A 16 -0.07 -16.18 -23.72
CA SER A 16 0.22 -16.28 -22.27
C SER A 16 1.57 -15.70 -21.86
N ALA A 17 2.60 -15.79 -22.71
CA ALA A 17 3.98 -15.50 -22.35
C ALA A 17 4.20 -14.09 -21.78
N PRO A 18 3.67 -12.99 -22.38
CA PRO A 18 3.87 -11.64 -21.85
C PRO A 18 3.36 -11.48 -20.40
N VAL A 19 2.18 -12.03 -20.10
CA VAL A 19 1.58 -11.93 -18.77
C VAL A 19 2.34 -12.81 -17.77
N MET A 20 2.79 -14.01 -18.16
CA MET A 20 3.64 -14.84 -17.30
C MET A 20 4.97 -14.16 -16.98
N LEU A 21 5.58 -13.48 -17.96
CA LEU A 21 6.80 -12.71 -17.76
C LEU A 21 6.57 -11.51 -16.84
N ALA A 22 5.44 -10.81 -16.99
CA ALA A 22 5.06 -9.73 -16.08
C ALA A 22 4.89 -10.22 -14.63
N ILE A 23 4.12 -11.30 -14.43
CA ILE A 23 3.93 -11.94 -13.11
C ILE A 23 5.28 -12.38 -12.52
N GLY A 24 6.12 -13.05 -13.32
CA GLY A 24 7.45 -13.47 -12.87
C GLY A 24 8.35 -12.30 -12.48
N GLY A 25 8.28 -11.20 -13.24
CA GLY A 25 9.00 -9.96 -12.93
C GLY A 25 8.54 -9.29 -11.64
N GLU A 26 7.23 -9.24 -11.39
CA GLU A 26 6.65 -8.74 -10.15
C GLU A 26 7.10 -9.57 -8.95
N LEU A 27 6.92 -10.90 -9.01
CA LEU A 27 7.27 -11.81 -7.91
C LEU A 27 8.77 -11.78 -7.60
N TRP A 28 9.62 -11.70 -8.63
CA TRP A 28 11.07 -11.56 -8.45
C TRP A 28 11.44 -10.23 -7.79
N THR A 29 10.80 -9.13 -8.21
CA THR A 29 11.00 -7.81 -7.61
C THR A 29 10.55 -7.81 -6.16
N GLN A 30 9.36 -8.34 -5.87
CA GLN A 30 8.81 -8.51 -4.53
C GLN A 30 9.78 -9.26 -3.61
N GLN A 31 10.24 -10.45 -4.04
CA GLN A 31 11.13 -11.28 -3.24
C GLN A 31 12.44 -10.55 -2.94
N ARG A 32 13.02 -9.86 -3.92
CA ARG A 32 14.26 -9.09 -3.76
C ARG A 32 14.07 -7.93 -2.78
N VAL A 33 12.97 -7.22 -2.89
CA VAL A 33 12.63 -6.04 -2.07
C VAL A 33 12.39 -6.47 -0.61
N GLN A 34 11.58 -7.51 -0.38
CA GLN A 34 11.30 -8.05 0.96
C GLN A 34 12.54 -8.60 1.68
N GLN A 35 13.60 -8.95 0.95
CA GLN A 35 14.88 -9.39 1.56
C GLN A 35 15.76 -8.23 2.05
N SER A 36 15.42 -6.98 1.69
CA SER A 36 16.26 -5.80 1.94
C SER A 36 15.86 -4.99 3.18
N TYR A 37 14.66 -5.19 3.73
CA TYR A 37 14.18 -4.48 4.91
C TYR A 37 13.00 -5.20 5.58
N GLU A 38 12.64 -4.72 6.77
CA GLU A 38 11.39 -5.02 7.46
C GLU A 38 10.52 -3.73 7.52
N ILE A 39 9.21 -3.86 7.31
CA ILE A 39 8.24 -2.77 7.45
C ILE A 39 7.23 -3.14 8.51
N GLU A 40 7.08 -2.27 9.50
CA GLU A 40 6.01 -2.32 10.48
C GLU A 40 5.13 -1.09 10.30
N ARG A 41 3.82 -1.30 10.14
CA ARG A 41 2.86 -0.19 10.09
C ARG A 41 2.54 0.27 11.50
N LEU A 42 2.73 1.55 11.77
CA LEU A 42 2.36 2.18 13.03
C LEU A 42 0.90 2.66 12.96
N ARG A 43 0.09 2.15 13.88
CA ARG A 43 -1.35 2.37 13.94
C ARG A 43 -1.75 3.11 15.21
N ALA A 44 -2.58 4.13 15.10
CA ALA A 44 -3.22 4.71 16.28
C ALA A 44 -4.39 3.81 16.67
N ASN A 45 -4.42 3.30 17.91
CA ASN A 45 -5.46 2.36 18.35
C ASN A 45 -6.81 3.10 18.53
N ALA A 46 -7.88 2.50 18.00
CA ALA A 46 -9.25 2.99 18.17
C ALA A 46 -9.81 2.84 19.61
N GLY A 47 -9.35 1.83 20.34
CA GLY A 47 -9.79 1.48 21.69
C GLY A 47 -8.99 2.14 22.82
N GLY A 48 -7.82 2.72 22.51
CA GLY A 48 -6.95 3.37 23.49
C GLY A 48 -6.33 4.63 22.90
N VAL A 49 -6.92 5.79 23.19
CA VAL A 49 -6.36 7.08 22.78
C VAL A 49 -4.94 7.19 23.35
N GLY A 50 -3.99 7.65 22.52
CA GLY A 50 -2.59 7.82 22.91
C GLY A 50 -1.70 6.58 22.77
N THR A 51 -2.25 5.45 22.30
CA THR A 51 -1.44 4.25 22.03
C THR A 51 -1.11 4.12 20.54
N VAL A 52 0.09 3.61 20.26
CA VAL A 52 0.55 3.28 18.91
C VAL A 52 0.83 1.80 18.88
N GLU A 53 0.28 1.10 17.91
CA GLU A 53 0.39 -0.35 17.78
C GLU A 53 1.01 -0.76 16.45
N VAL A 54 1.63 -1.92 16.47
CA VAL A 54 1.98 -2.72 15.30
C VAL A 54 1.12 -3.99 15.31
N LEU A 55 0.80 -4.52 14.13
CA LEU A 55 0.11 -5.82 14.06
C LEU A 55 1.14 -6.95 14.14
N ALA A 56 1.17 -7.66 15.26
CA ALA A 56 1.90 -8.91 15.44
C ALA A 56 0.90 -10.07 15.51
N ASP A 57 1.01 -11.04 14.60
CA ASP A 57 0.10 -12.21 14.53
C ASP A 57 -1.39 -11.86 14.47
N GLY A 58 -1.72 -10.72 13.85
CA GLY A 58 -3.09 -10.20 13.74
C GLY A 58 -3.62 -9.52 15.01
N GLN A 59 -2.81 -9.40 16.05
CA GLN A 59 -3.13 -8.65 17.27
C GLN A 59 -2.36 -7.34 17.30
N GLY A 60 -3.01 -6.28 17.80
CA GLY A 60 -2.34 -5.01 18.08
C GLY A 60 -1.41 -5.17 19.28
N VAL A 61 -0.13 -4.86 19.11
CA VAL A 61 0.86 -4.81 20.17
C VAL A 61 1.46 -3.43 20.19
N GLN A 62 1.66 -2.85 21.37
CA GLN A 62 2.26 -1.52 21.52
C GLN A 62 3.60 -1.46 20.75
N ALA A 63 3.74 -0.44 19.89
CA ALA A 63 4.94 -0.19 19.13
C ALA A 63 6.07 0.25 20.06
N ASP A 64 7.21 -0.46 19.99
CA ASP A 64 8.36 -0.15 20.82
C ASP A 64 8.98 1.21 20.46
N GLY A 65 9.32 1.99 21.49
CA GLY A 65 9.97 3.29 21.36
C GLY A 65 9.12 4.40 20.70
N VAL A 66 7.83 4.18 20.49
CA VAL A 66 6.90 5.18 19.95
C VAL A 66 5.81 5.51 20.96
N THR A 67 5.65 6.80 21.26
CA THR A 67 4.53 7.30 22.07
C THR A 67 3.66 8.24 21.25
N LEU A 68 2.35 8.28 21.51
CA LEU A 68 1.40 9.18 20.85
C LEU A 68 0.64 9.99 21.88
N ARG A 69 0.48 11.29 21.61
CA ARG A 69 -0.46 12.17 22.30
C ARG A 69 -1.49 12.66 21.29
N ASN A 70 -2.75 12.67 21.68
CA ASN A 70 -3.82 13.23 20.87
C ASN A 70 -4.27 14.52 21.52
N LEU A 71 -4.35 15.60 20.75
CA LEU A 71 -4.62 16.94 21.28
C LEU A 71 -5.74 17.60 20.46
N LEU A 72 -6.55 18.43 21.12
CA LEU A 72 -7.43 19.40 20.49
C LEU A 72 -6.93 20.81 20.79
N LEU A 73 -6.85 21.64 19.75
CA LEU A 73 -6.46 23.04 19.85
C LEU A 73 -7.63 23.92 19.45
N PHE A 74 -8.05 24.81 20.34
CA PHE A 74 -9.14 25.76 20.10
C PHE A 74 -8.98 26.94 21.05
N GLY A 75 -9.30 28.16 20.59
CA GLY A 75 -9.22 29.36 21.43
C GLY A 75 -7.84 29.69 22.00
N GLY A 76 -6.76 29.13 21.43
CA GLY A 76 -5.39 29.25 21.94
C GLY A 76 -5.04 28.28 23.08
N GLU A 77 -5.96 27.40 23.47
CA GLU A 77 -5.72 26.31 24.42
C GLU A 77 -5.30 25.03 23.70
N GLU A 78 -4.49 24.19 24.36
CA GLU A 78 -4.19 22.82 23.96
C GLU A 78 -4.74 21.88 25.03
N ARG A 79 -5.66 20.99 24.64
CA ARG A 79 -6.28 19.98 25.50
C ARG A 79 -5.83 18.60 25.04
N GLU A 80 -5.18 17.85 25.92
CA GLU A 80 -4.83 16.45 25.67
C GLU A 80 -6.05 15.55 25.88
N LEU A 81 -6.23 14.58 24.98
CA LEU A 81 -7.38 13.70 24.93
C LEU A 81 -7.06 12.37 25.60
N GLU A 82 -7.89 11.96 26.54
CA GLU A 82 -7.72 10.70 27.27
C GLU A 82 -8.56 9.55 26.69
N SER A 83 -9.68 9.87 26.05
CA SER A 83 -10.63 8.89 25.53
C SER A 83 -11.46 9.43 24.37
N ARG A 84 -12.29 8.57 23.77
CA ARG A 84 -13.23 8.98 22.72
C ARG A 84 -14.37 9.83 23.29
N GLU A 85 -14.82 9.51 24.50
CA GLU A 85 -15.82 10.27 25.23
C GLU A 85 -15.29 11.67 25.57
N ASP A 86 -14.04 11.75 26.00
CA ASP A 86 -13.35 13.02 26.27
C ASP A 86 -13.21 13.86 25.00
N TYR A 87 -12.81 13.25 23.87
CA TYR A 87 -12.81 13.93 22.57
C TYR A 87 -14.17 14.52 22.21
N ALA A 88 -15.26 13.76 22.38
CA ALA A 88 -16.60 14.27 22.09
C ALA A 88 -17.00 15.43 23.02
N ALA A 89 -16.64 15.36 24.30
CA ALA A 89 -16.91 16.42 25.27
C ALA A 89 -16.13 17.70 24.98
N VAL A 90 -14.83 17.59 24.72
CA VAL A 90 -13.94 18.73 24.38
C VAL A 90 -14.34 19.33 23.03
N LEU A 91 -14.72 18.52 22.04
CA LEU A 91 -15.22 19.03 20.77
C LEU A 91 -16.54 19.80 20.91
N ALA A 92 -17.42 19.36 21.82
CA ALA A 92 -18.65 20.10 22.14
C ALA A 92 -18.37 21.41 22.90
N GLU A 93 -17.38 21.45 23.79
CA GLU A 93 -16.90 22.70 24.43
C GLU A 93 -16.35 23.68 23.39
N ALA A 94 -15.63 23.15 22.39
CA ALA A 94 -15.02 23.92 21.32
C ALA A 94 -16.00 24.34 20.21
N SER A 95 -17.32 24.09 20.34
CA SER A 95 -18.29 24.31 19.27
C SER A 95 -18.47 25.76 18.84
N ASP A 96 -18.11 26.72 19.70
CA ASP A 96 -18.19 28.15 19.40
C ASP A 96 -16.82 28.74 19.03
N ALA A 97 -15.76 27.92 19.04
CA ALA A 97 -14.43 28.38 18.66
C ALA A 97 -14.38 28.66 17.15
N PRO A 98 -13.68 29.72 16.70
CA PRO A 98 -13.57 30.01 15.27
C PRO A 98 -12.74 28.96 14.51
N GLU A 99 -11.89 28.23 15.24
CA GLU A 99 -11.00 27.23 14.69
C GLU A 99 -10.78 26.12 15.72
N VAL A 100 -10.89 24.87 15.26
CA VAL A 100 -10.61 23.68 16.06
C VAL A 100 -9.66 22.80 15.26
N ARG A 101 -8.48 22.49 15.82
CA ARG A 101 -7.52 21.59 15.19
C ARG A 101 -7.38 20.32 16.01
N TYR A 102 -7.33 19.19 15.34
CA TYR A 102 -6.93 17.94 15.96
C TYR A 102 -5.48 17.63 15.62
N VAL A 103 -4.73 17.15 16.60
CA VAL A 103 -3.30 16.89 16.48
C VAL A 103 -2.96 15.51 17.01
N ARG A 104 -2.12 14.81 16.26
CA ARG A 104 -1.35 13.65 16.72
C ARG A 104 0.11 14.02 16.86
N GLU A 105 0.62 13.96 18.08
CA GLU A 105 2.04 14.15 18.38
C GLU A 105 2.68 12.80 18.68
N TYR A 106 3.52 12.33 17.77
CA TYR A 106 4.33 11.13 17.94
C TYR A 106 5.72 11.51 18.44
N ARG A 107 6.28 10.68 19.32
CA ARG A 107 7.69 10.77 19.73
C ARG A 107 8.40 9.46 19.46
N TRP A 108 9.57 9.53 18.84
CA TRP A 108 10.38 8.36 18.51
C TRP A 108 11.86 8.75 18.36
N ALA A 109 12.76 8.04 19.04
CA ALA A 109 14.20 8.30 18.98
C ALA A 109 14.60 9.77 19.20
N GLY A 110 13.89 10.49 20.08
CA GLY A 110 14.09 11.92 20.34
C GLY A 110 13.44 12.86 19.32
N ASN A 111 12.92 12.35 18.20
CA ASN A 111 12.13 13.11 17.25
C ASN A 111 10.73 13.39 17.77
N VAL A 112 10.17 14.54 17.38
CA VAL A 112 8.77 14.90 17.58
C VAL A 112 8.13 15.09 16.21
N ILE A 113 7.11 14.30 15.92
CA ILE A 113 6.35 14.34 14.67
C ILE A 113 4.93 14.77 15.01
N ARG A 114 4.49 15.90 14.45
CA ARG A 114 3.16 16.45 14.66
C ARG A 114 2.37 16.38 13.36
N VAL A 115 1.21 15.73 13.41
CA VAL A 115 0.27 15.61 12.28
C VAL A 115 -1.03 16.24 12.70
N GLU A 116 -1.52 17.23 11.95
CA GLU A 116 -2.67 18.02 12.34
C GLU A 116 -3.66 18.25 11.20
N ASP A 117 -4.93 18.31 11.55
CA ASP A 117 -6.01 18.67 10.62
C ASP A 117 -6.93 19.73 11.23
N LEU A 118 -7.59 20.47 10.33
CA LEU A 118 -8.63 21.41 10.69
C LEU A 118 -9.97 20.68 10.74
N ILE A 119 -10.66 20.81 11.86
CA ILE A 119 -12.03 20.33 12.02
C ILE A 119 -12.96 21.48 11.64
N GLU A 120 -13.59 21.36 10.46
CA GLU A 120 -14.73 22.21 10.15
C GLU A 120 -15.88 21.83 11.06
N GLN A 121 -16.42 22.81 11.79
CA GLN A 121 -17.61 22.62 12.61
C GLN A 121 -18.82 22.44 11.72
N SER A 122 -19.07 21.21 11.27
CA SER A 122 -20.39 20.82 10.79
C SER A 122 -21.17 20.23 11.97
N ALA A 123 -22.45 20.59 12.08
CA ALA A 123 -23.34 20.14 13.15
C ALA A 123 -23.64 18.62 13.10
N GLU A 124 -23.17 17.92 12.07
CA GLU A 124 -23.42 16.50 11.83
C GLU A 124 -22.16 15.69 12.14
N GLY A 125 -22.07 15.13 13.34
CA GLY A 125 -21.00 14.18 13.68
C GLY A 125 -21.04 12.90 12.81
N GLY A 126 -19.92 12.19 12.76
CA GLY A 126 -19.80 10.88 12.09
C GLY A 126 -19.30 10.95 10.65
N GLU A 127 -19.73 10.00 9.80
CA GLU A 127 -19.28 9.90 8.39
C GLU A 127 -19.78 11.06 7.51
N ALA A 128 -20.83 11.77 7.93
CA ALA A 128 -21.32 12.97 7.27
C ALA A 128 -20.40 14.19 7.50
N ALA A 129 -19.57 14.16 8.57
CA ALA A 129 -18.62 15.22 8.92
C ALA A 129 -17.35 15.24 8.07
N ARG A 130 -17.29 14.46 6.98
CA ARG A 130 -16.09 14.39 6.14
C ARG A 130 -15.81 15.75 5.53
N THR A 131 -14.59 16.24 5.71
CA THR A 131 -14.12 17.47 5.09
C THR A 131 -12.85 17.20 4.28
N LEU A 132 -12.56 18.12 3.35
CA LEU A 132 -11.33 18.13 2.58
C LEU A 132 -10.42 19.22 3.15
N ALA A 133 -9.33 18.83 3.78
CA ALA A 133 -8.38 19.75 4.38
C ALA A 133 -6.94 19.31 4.05
N PRO A 134 -5.98 20.25 3.99
CA PRO A 134 -4.57 19.88 3.98
C PRO A 134 -4.21 19.20 5.30
N LEU A 135 -3.28 18.26 5.25
CA LEU A 135 -2.75 17.60 6.44
C LEU A 135 -1.47 18.29 6.89
N GLY A 136 -1.57 19.09 7.95
CA GLY A 136 -0.43 19.73 8.58
C GLY A 136 0.56 18.68 9.07
N THR A 137 1.83 18.79 8.68
CA THR A 137 2.87 17.85 9.11
C THR A 137 4.11 18.62 9.52
N ALA A 138 4.55 18.45 10.76
CA ALA A 138 5.79 19.02 11.25
C ALA A 138 6.70 17.96 11.88
N VAL A 139 8.00 18.08 11.66
CA VAL A 139 9.02 17.20 12.26
C VAL A 139 10.04 18.08 12.96
N ASN A 140 10.22 17.86 14.26
CA ASN A 140 11.13 18.63 15.12
C ASN A 140 10.88 20.15 15.02
N GLY A 141 9.61 20.55 14.92
CA GLY A 141 9.18 21.95 14.79
C GLY A 141 9.35 22.56 13.40
N ARG A 142 9.94 21.84 12.43
CA ARG A 142 9.98 22.26 11.03
C ARG A 142 8.72 21.81 10.30
N ASP A 143 8.09 22.75 9.59
CA ASP A 143 6.92 22.49 8.78
C ASP A 143 7.29 21.76 7.47
N TRP A 144 6.53 20.71 7.17
CA TRP A 144 6.57 19.86 5.99
C TRP A 144 5.18 19.67 5.39
N THR A 145 4.23 20.55 5.68
CA THR A 145 2.85 20.44 5.19
C THR A 145 2.79 20.41 3.66
N ASP A 146 2.02 19.48 3.11
CA ASP A 146 1.66 19.49 1.68
C ASP A 146 0.35 20.25 1.50
N PRO A 147 0.20 21.08 0.45
CA PRO A 147 -1.07 21.73 0.15
C PRO A 147 -2.16 20.74 -0.36
N ALA A 148 -1.80 19.51 -0.73
CA ALA A 148 -2.77 18.54 -1.20
C ALA A 148 -3.82 18.22 -0.13
N LEU A 149 -5.09 18.29 -0.54
CA LEU A 149 -6.21 17.98 0.33
C LEU A 149 -6.32 16.48 0.57
N VAL A 150 -6.70 16.11 1.78
CA VAL A 150 -7.06 14.73 2.16
C VAL A 150 -8.49 14.70 2.66
N THR A 151 -9.15 13.55 2.53
CA THR A 151 -10.44 13.35 3.21
C THR A 151 -10.18 13.10 4.69
N VAL A 152 -10.51 14.08 5.52
CA VAL A 152 -10.46 13.97 6.98
C VAL A 152 -11.78 13.40 7.47
N ARG A 153 -11.72 12.45 8.42
CA ARG A 153 -12.91 11.89 9.08
C ARG A 153 -12.90 12.23 10.58
N PRO A 154 -13.45 13.39 10.99
CA PRO A 154 -13.36 13.88 12.37
C PRO A 154 -13.93 12.92 13.43
N GLY A 155 -14.84 12.01 13.06
CA GLY A 155 -15.38 11.00 13.97
C GLY A 155 -14.43 9.86 14.35
N PHE A 156 -13.22 9.82 13.77
CA PHE A 156 -12.21 8.78 14.00
C PHE A 156 -10.97 9.37 14.67
N LEU A 157 -10.48 8.67 15.71
CA LEU A 157 -9.22 8.97 16.41
C LEU A 157 -8.11 7.96 16.09
N ASP A 158 -8.38 7.00 15.21
CA ASP A 158 -7.48 5.92 14.79
C ASP A 158 -6.91 6.14 13.38
N GLU A 159 -6.27 5.12 12.80
CA GLU A 159 -5.78 5.13 11.42
C GLU A 159 -6.85 5.43 10.36
N ASN A 160 -8.14 5.25 10.65
CA ASN A 160 -9.20 5.48 9.68
C ASN A 160 -9.47 6.97 9.44
N ARG A 161 -8.97 7.86 10.30
CA ARG A 161 -9.12 9.31 10.15
C ARG A 161 -8.66 9.84 8.80
N TYR A 162 -7.59 9.25 8.24
CA TYR A 162 -6.99 9.64 6.96
C TYR A 162 -6.87 8.47 5.96
N HIS A 163 -7.80 7.50 6.06
CA HIS A 163 -7.75 6.28 5.28
C HIS A 163 -7.60 6.53 3.78
N GLY A 164 -6.58 5.93 3.14
CA GLY A 164 -6.29 6.08 1.71
C GLY A 164 -5.43 7.30 1.35
N TYR A 165 -5.02 8.09 2.35
CA TYR A 165 -4.26 9.33 2.14
C TYR A 165 -2.98 9.42 2.94
N TRP A 166 -2.96 8.89 4.17
CA TRP A 166 -1.80 9.04 5.05
C TRP A 166 -1.57 7.81 5.92
N GLY A 167 -0.31 7.50 6.17
CA GLY A 167 0.09 6.50 7.16
C GLY A 167 1.55 6.67 7.58
N MET A 168 1.92 6.04 8.69
CA MET A 168 3.27 6.06 9.21
C MET A 168 3.80 4.63 9.38
N LEU A 169 5.06 4.43 9.02
CA LEU A 169 5.73 3.15 9.06
C LEU A 169 7.03 3.26 9.85
N ARG A 170 7.40 2.19 10.55
CA ARG A 170 8.78 1.93 10.95
C ARG A 170 9.40 1.02 9.90
N VAL A 171 10.44 1.51 9.25
CA VAL A 171 11.17 0.77 8.21
C VAL A 171 12.57 0.49 8.72
N GLN A 172 12.98 -0.77 8.68
CA GLN A 172 14.29 -1.22 9.15
C GLN A 172 15.04 -1.84 7.97
N PRO A 173 15.89 -1.08 7.27
CA PRO A 173 16.78 -1.65 6.26
C PRO A 173 17.74 -2.66 6.90
N ARG A 174 18.09 -3.70 6.15
CA ARG A 174 18.94 -4.78 6.66
C ARG A 174 20.36 -4.27 6.94
N GLY A 175 20.74 -4.29 8.21
CA GLY A 175 22.08 -3.85 8.66
C GLY A 175 22.23 -2.35 8.86
N GLU A 176 21.13 -1.58 8.76
CA GLU A 176 21.09 -0.15 9.08
C GLU A 176 20.25 0.08 10.33
N GLU A 177 20.01 1.34 10.73
CA GLU A 177 19.10 1.68 11.81
C GLU A 177 17.66 1.85 11.30
N ALA A 178 16.67 1.63 12.18
CA ALA A 178 15.28 1.88 11.86
C ALA A 178 15.06 3.37 11.57
N ARG A 179 14.16 3.66 10.64
CA ARG A 179 13.69 5.00 10.31
C ARG A 179 12.17 5.04 10.30
N LEU A 180 11.59 6.20 10.59
CA LEU A 180 10.16 6.39 10.36
C LEU A 180 9.93 6.92 8.95
N VAL A 181 8.91 6.38 8.28
CA VAL A 181 8.47 6.86 6.97
C VAL A 181 7.03 7.31 7.10
N LEU A 182 6.81 8.61 6.92
CA LEU A 182 5.48 9.18 6.78
C LEU A 182 5.13 9.19 5.30
N MET A 183 4.08 8.47 4.93
CA MET A 183 3.63 8.37 3.55
C MET A 183 2.33 9.15 3.39
N GLN A 184 2.30 10.07 2.44
CA GLN A 184 1.14 10.88 2.11
C GLN A 184 0.84 10.83 0.62
N ARG A 185 -0.44 10.67 0.26
CA ARG A 185 -0.92 10.89 -1.10
C ARG A 185 -1.03 12.39 -1.37
N VAL A 186 -0.36 12.86 -2.41
CA VAL A 186 -0.32 14.30 -2.77
C VAL A 186 -1.10 14.62 -4.05
N SER A 187 -1.69 13.61 -4.71
CA SER A 187 -2.59 13.82 -5.84
C SER A 187 -4.00 14.31 -5.44
N GLY A 188 -4.26 14.51 -4.14
CA GLY A 188 -5.56 14.95 -3.66
C GLY A 188 -6.65 13.86 -3.66
N PRO A 189 -7.91 14.21 -3.33
CA PRO A 189 -9.04 13.30 -3.26
C PRO A 189 -9.62 12.95 -4.63
N GLU A 190 -9.52 13.88 -5.58
CA GLU A 190 -9.99 13.74 -6.95
C GLU A 190 -8.84 13.22 -7.82
N PHE A 191 -8.97 11.99 -8.33
CA PHE A 191 -8.08 11.45 -9.35
C PHE A 191 -8.94 10.84 -10.45
N GLY A 192 -8.64 11.17 -11.71
CA GLY A 192 -9.41 10.69 -12.85
C GLY A 192 -8.96 9.29 -13.28
N ARG A 193 -7.66 9.03 -13.17
CA ARG A 193 -7.03 7.76 -13.53
C ARG A 193 -5.93 7.40 -12.54
N GLU A 194 -5.48 6.15 -12.54
CA GLU A 194 -4.42 5.70 -11.63
C GLU A 194 -3.10 6.44 -11.87
N GLU A 195 -2.85 6.85 -13.11
CA GLU A 195 -1.63 7.57 -13.51
C GLU A 195 -1.53 8.97 -12.88
N ASP A 196 -2.66 9.54 -12.45
CA ASP A 196 -2.70 10.83 -11.75
C ASP A 196 -2.21 10.73 -10.29
N LEU A 197 -2.04 9.50 -9.76
CA LEU A 197 -1.66 9.29 -8.37
C LEU A 197 -0.19 9.66 -8.14
N ALA A 198 0.05 10.35 -7.02
CA ALA A 198 1.37 10.73 -6.56
C ALA A 198 1.44 10.66 -5.04
N TRP A 199 2.64 10.36 -4.54
CA TRP A 199 2.93 10.20 -3.12
C TRP A 199 4.17 10.99 -2.73
N ARG A 200 4.19 11.35 -1.46
CA ARG A 200 5.32 11.95 -0.78
C ARG A 200 5.69 11.09 0.42
N ALA A 201 6.95 10.76 0.51
CA ALA A 201 7.55 10.09 1.65
C ALA A 201 8.46 11.05 2.40
N LEU A 202 8.22 11.23 3.70
CA LEU A 202 9.17 11.88 4.61
C LEU A 202 9.83 10.80 5.44
N THR A 203 11.14 10.61 5.27
CA THR A 203 11.95 9.65 6.01
C THR A 203 12.64 10.36 7.16
N VAL A 204 12.19 10.08 8.39
CA VAL A 204 12.74 10.65 9.62
C VAL A 204 13.78 9.68 10.20
N HIS A 205 15.01 10.15 10.31
CA HIS A 205 16.14 9.39 10.84
C HIS A 205 16.25 9.54 12.36
N PRO A 206 16.87 8.57 13.08
CA PRO A 206 17.08 8.66 14.52
C PRO A 206 17.85 9.91 14.98
N ASN A 207 18.69 10.46 14.11
CA ASN A 207 19.50 11.65 14.39
C ASN A 207 18.78 12.99 14.19
N GLY A 208 17.50 13.00 13.81
CA GLY A 208 16.75 14.23 13.53
C GLY A 208 16.69 14.65 12.07
N GLY A 209 17.48 14.02 11.20
CA GLY A 209 17.47 14.27 9.75
C GLY A 209 16.14 13.84 9.11
N VAL A 210 15.72 14.58 8.09
CA VAL A 210 14.51 14.27 7.31
C VAL A 210 14.85 14.34 5.83
N ASP A 211 14.63 13.22 5.12
CA ASP A 211 14.69 13.18 3.66
C ASP A 211 13.29 13.17 3.08
N GLU A 212 13.09 13.88 1.98
CA GLU A 212 11.84 13.92 1.23
C GLU A 212 12.01 13.21 -0.11
N THR A 213 11.02 12.42 -0.49
CA THR A 213 10.96 11.78 -1.81
C THR A 213 9.54 11.87 -2.37
N LEU A 214 9.44 12.37 -3.60
CA LEU A 214 8.20 12.41 -4.37
C LEU A 214 8.20 11.28 -5.39
N ILE A 215 7.06 10.61 -5.51
CA ILE A 215 6.87 9.44 -6.36
C ILE A 215 5.58 9.62 -7.14
N ALA A 216 5.66 9.59 -8.46
CA ALA A 216 4.48 9.51 -9.32
C ALA A 216 4.15 8.04 -9.59
N TYR A 217 2.88 7.74 -9.90
CA TYR A 217 2.47 6.39 -10.29
C TYR A 217 3.31 5.84 -11.44
N GLU A 218 3.57 6.66 -12.47
CA GLU A 218 4.29 6.25 -13.69
C GLU A 218 5.75 5.86 -13.45
N THR A 219 6.40 6.43 -12.42
CA THR A 219 7.83 6.21 -12.13
C THR A 219 8.06 5.33 -10.90
N ARG A 220 7.00 4.73 -10.36
CA ARG A 220 7.08 3.95 -9.11
C ARG A 220 8.00 2.72 -9.20
N ASP A 221 8.22 2.20 -10.41
CA ASP A 221 9.09 1.05 -10.65
C ASP A 221 10.57 1.36 -10.47
N GLU A 222 10.95 2.65 -10.48
CA GLU A 222 12.29 3.13 -10.17
C GLU A 222 12.62 3.00 -8.67
N THR A 223 11.59 3.01 -7.80
CA THR A 223 11.72 2.95 -6.33
C THR A 223 10.81 1.87 -5.73
N PRO A 224 11.06 0.57 -6.00
CA PRO A 224 10.13 -0.49 -5.64
C PRO A 224 9.92 -0.64 -4.13
N GLN A 225 10.89 -0.23 -3.30
CA GLN A 225 10.75 -0.24 -1.83
C GLN A 225 9.65 0.72 -1.34
N LEU A 226 9.46 1.84 -2.04
CA LEU A 226 8.42 2.80 -1.69
C LEU A 226 7.03 2.33 -2.10
N VAL A 227 6.92 1.42 -3.07
CA VAL A 227 5.64 0.77 -3.42
C VAL A 227 5.12 -0.05 -2.23
N ASP A 228 5.98 -0.82 -1.57
CA ASP A 228 5.61 -1.54 -0.33
C ASP A 228 5.22 -0.57 0.77
N ALA A 229 5.94 0.56 0.91
CA ALA A 229 5.60 1.57 1.90
C ALA A 229 4.23 2.21 1.62
N ILE A 230 3.92 2.56 0.37
CA ILE A 230 2.60 3.09 -0.02
C ILE A 230 1.49 2.09 0.33
N ASN A 231 1.69 0.82 -0.05
CA ASN A 231 0.74 -0.25 0.23
C ASN A 231 0.60 -0.53 1.72
N ALA A 232 1.70 -0.57 2.49
CA ALA A 232 1.67 -0.85 3.92
C ALA A 232 1.05 0.32 4.72
N ALA A 233 1.28 1.56 4.30
CA ALA A 233 0.73 2.74 4.96
C ALA A 233 -0.79 2.90 4.74
N TRP A 234 -1.35 2.22 3.75
CA TRP A 234 -2.69 2.49 3.19
C TRP A 234 -2.83 3.95 2.74
N ALA A 235 -1.76 4.50 2.16
CA ALA A 235 -1.75 5.84 1.60
C ALA A 235 -2.18 5.86 0.12
N SER A 236 -2.82 4.79 -0.37
CA SER A 236 -3.30 4.68 -1.74
C SER A 236 -4.73 4.12 -1.74
N PRO A 237 -5.61 4.59 -2.64
CA PRO A 237 -6.96 4.04 -2.77
C PRO A 237 -6.98 2.66 -3.45
N ILE A 238 -5.87 2.26 -4.06
CA ILE A 238 -5.68 0.99 -4.75
C ILE A 238 -4.38 0.31 -4.28
N SER A 239 -4.34 -1.01 -4.35
CA SER A 239 -3.08 -1.75 -4.18
C SER A 239 -2.21 -1.58 -5.42
N LEU A 240 -0.93 -1.29 -5.21
CA LEU A 240 0.04 -1.05 -6.27
C LEU A 240 0.95 -2.26 -6.46
N GLY A 241 1.16 -2.70 -7.70
CA GLY A 241 2.31 -3.55 -8.04
C GLY A 241 3.54 -2.71 -8.35
N TYR A 242 4.70 -3.35 -8.47
CA TYR A 242 5.97 -2.65 -8.66
C TYR A 242 6.08 -2.06 -10.07
N LYS A 243 5.75 -2.84 -11.10
CA LYS A 243 5.78 -2.41 -12.52
C LYS A 243 4.38 -2.37 -13.14
N SER A 244 3.48 -3.19 -12.62
CA SER A 244 2.14 -3.41 -13.13
C SER A 244 1.23 -3.88 -12.02
N ASN A 245 -0.05 -3.56 -12.09
CA ASN A 245 -1.04 -4.03 -11.12
C ASN A 245 -1.55 -5.44 -11.45
N VAL A 246 -0.79 -6.26 -12.21
CA VAL A 246 -1.22 -7.60 -12.66
C VAL A 246 -1.50 -8.56 -11.50
N LEU A 247 -0.84 -8.36 -10.36
CA LEU A 247 -1.05 -9.13 -9.12
C LEU A 247 -2.02 -8.46 -8.14
N MET A 248 -2.50 -7.24 -8.44
CA MET A 248 -3.29 -6.42 -7.52
C MET A 248 -4.73 -6.28 -8.03
N GLY A 249 -5.68 -6.98 -7.40
CA GLY A 249 -7.11 -6.89 -7.74
C GLY A 249 -7.88 -8.19 -7.48
N TRP A 250 -9.21 -8.14 -7.38
CA TRP A 250 -10.04 -9.31 -7.05
C TRP A 250 -10.30 -10.35 -8.17
N PRO A 251 -10.13 -10.08 -9.48
CA PRO A 251 -10.15 -11.15 -10.47
C PRO A 251 -8.90 -12.06 -10.39
N THR A 252 -7.88 -11.70 -9.60
CA THR A 252 -6.50 -12.22 -9.72
C THR A 252 -6.24 -13.60 -9.13
N ILE A 253 -7.20 -14.25 -8.45
CA ILE A 253 -7.01 -15.67 -8.09
C ILE A 253 -7.41 -16.56 -9.26
N VAL A 254 -8.57 -16.29 -9.84
CA VAL A 254 -9.13 -17.13 -10.92
C VAL A 254 -8.54 -16.76 -12.27
N PHE A 255 -8.29 -15.46 -12.52
CA PHE A 255 -7.79 -14.99 -13.81
C PHE A 255 -6.39 -15.56 -14.08
N PRO A 256 -5.31 -15.29 -13.34
CA PRO A 256 -3.99 -15.93 -13.51
C PRO A 256 -4.02 -17.44 -13.63
N LEU A 257 -4.86 -18.12 -12.84
CA LEU A 257 -4.98 -19.58 -12.85
C LEU A 257 -5.55 -20.09 -14.18
N LEU A 258 -6.58 -19.44 -14.74
CA LEU A 258 -7.14 -19.79 -16.05
C LEU A 258 -6.31 -19.19 -17.21
N TYR A 259 -5.81 -17.98 -17.03
CA TYR A 259 -5.00 -17.17 -17.93
C TYR A 259 -4.06 -16.22 -17.15
N PRO A 260 -2.73 -16.32 -17.30
CA PRO A 260 -2.05 -17.00 -18.40
C PRO A 260 -1.61 -18.43 -18.08
N LEU A 261 -1.71 -18.89 -16.83
CA LEU A 261 -1.14 -20.18 -16.40
C LEU A 261 -1.91 -21.36 -17.00
N GLY A 262 -3.24 -21.36 -16.91
CA GLY A 262 -4.09 -22.42 -17.44
C GLY A 262 -3.99 -22.55 -18.96
N THR A 263 -4.12 -21.44 -19.68
CA THR A 263 -3.91 -21.39 -21.13
C THR A 263 -2.49 -21.78 -21.54
N GLY A 264 -1.48 -21.36 -20.76
CA GLY A 264 -0.08 -21.72 -20.99
C GLY A 264 0.15 -23.23 -20.81
N ALA A 265 -0.37 -23.81 -19.74
CA ALA A 265 -0.29 -25.25 -19.47
C ALA A 265 -1.02 -26.06 -20.53
N LEU A 266 -2.22 -25.66 -20.94
CA LEU A 266 -2.93 -26.27 -22.07
C LEU A 266 -2.13 -26.16 -23.37
N GLY A 267 -1.49 -25.02 -23.60
CA GLY A 267 -0.59 -24.80 -24.73
C GLY A 267 0.57 -25.80 -24.76
N LEU A 268 1.25 -25.99 -23.62
CA LEU A 268 2.30 -27.00 -23.45
C LEU A 268 1.80 -28.42 -23.71
N LEU A 269 0.62 -28.77 -23.18
CA LEU A 269 0.01 -30.09 -23.36
C LEU A 269 -0.32 -30.37 -24.83
N LEU A 270 -0.90 -29.41 -25.55
CA LEU A 270 -1.23 -29.56 -26.96
C LEU A 270 0.02 -29.64 -27.85
N LEU A 271 1.04 -28.81 -27.54
CA LEU A 271 2.33 -28.85 -28.22
C LEU A 271 3.02 -30.21 -28.02
N GLY A 272 3.16 -30.64 -26.77
CA GLY A 272 3.78 -31.92 -26.41
C GLY A 272 3.04 -33.12 -27.00
N GLY A 273 1.71 -33.15 -26.87
CA GLY A 273 0.86 -34.20 -27.43
C GLY A 273 0.93 -34.26 -28.96
N GLY A 274 0.92 -33.10 -29.63
CA GLY A 274 1.07 -33.01 -31.08
C GLY A 274 2.42 -33.55 -31.57
N VAL A 275 3.52 -33.19 -30.89
CA VAL A 275 4.87 -33.71 -31.17
C VAL A 275 4.95 -35.21 -30.93
N LEU A 276 4.43 -35.71 -29.80
CA LEU A 276 4.42 -37.13 -29.47
C LEU A 276 3.69 -37.97 -30.52
N VAL A 277 2.54 -37.51 -31.02
CA VAL A 277 1.79 -38.17 -32.10
C VAL A 277 2.60 -38.23 -33.41
N ILE A 278 3.39 -37.19 -33.73
CA ILE A 278 4.30 -37.21 -34.87
C ILE A 278 5.36 -38.29 -34.69
N LEU A 279 5.98 -38.36 -33.51
CA LEU A 279 7.04 -39.33 -33.20
C LEU A 279 6.53 -40.79 -33.27
N ILE A 280 5.38 -41.08 -32.64
CA ILE A 280 4.78 -42.42 -32.67
C ILE A 280 4.47 -42.87 -34.09
N ARG A 281 3.88 -41.99 -34.92
CA ARG A 281 3.59 -42.32 -36.33
C ARG A 281 4.85 -42.56 -37.15
N ARG A 282 5.92 -41.79 -36.89
CA ARG A 282 7.22 -41.98 -37.55
C ARG A 282 7.86 -43.31 -37.16
N ALA A 283 7.77 -43.71 -35.89
CA ALA A 283 8.25 -45.00 -35.41
C ALA A 283 7.48 -46.18 -36.02
N ARG A 284 6.14 -46.09 -36.12
CA ARG A 284 5.32 -47.14 -36.75
C ARG A 284 5.62 -47.32 -38.24
N ARG A 285 5.87 -46.23 -38.99
CA ARG A 285 6.27 -46.31 -40.41
C ARG A 285 7.65 -46.95 -40.63
N ARG A 286 8.52 -46.95 -39.62
CA ARG A 286 9.87 -47.52 -39.69
C ARG A 286 9.94 -48.99 -39.28
N ARG A 287 8.87 -49.58 -38.74
CA ARG A 287 8.84 -51.02 -38.48
C ARG A 287 8.71 -51.74 -39.83
N PRO A 288 9.71 -52.52 -40.27
CA PRO A 288 9.59 -53.33 -41.47
C PRO A 288 8.40 -54.28 -41.31
N ALA A 289 7.68 -54.55 -42.39
CA ALA A 289 6.67 -55.61 -42.40
C ALA A 289 7.41 -56.91 -42.03
N VAL A 290 7.21 -57.38 -40.81
CA VAL A 290 7.65 -58.71 -40.42
C VAL A 290 6.88 -59.64 -41.34
N GLY A 291 7.60 -60.30 -42.25
CA GLY A 291 7.02 -61.26 -43.17
C GLY A 291 6.25 -62.30 -42.36
N THR A 292 4.94 -62.32 -42.55
CA THR A 292 4.13 -63.49 -42.21
C THR A 292 4.45 -64.52 -43.28
N GLU A 293 5.42 -65.39 -42.99
CA GLU A 293 5.52 -66.72 -43.60
C GLU A 293 4.50 -67.67 -42.97
#